data_AF-A0A392QZY8-F1
#
_entry.id   AF-A0A392QZY8-F1
#
_cell.length_a   1.000
_cell.length_b   1.000
_cell.length_c   1.000
_cell.angle_alpha   90.00
_cell.angle_beta   90.00
_cell.angle_gamma   90.00
#
_symmetry.space_group_name_H-M   'P 1'
#
loop_
_entity.id
_entity.type
_entity.pdbx_description
1 polymer ?
#
loop_
_entity_poly.entity_id
_entity_poly.type
_entity_poly.pdbx_seq_one_letter_code
_entity_poly.pdbx_strand_id
1 'polypeptide(L)' 'MIEGMQWNIGNGSTVRFWSDNWLPSGITLKDVTMQLIDPLLASATVDQFSDGNGNWQLHSVLDLIPDHVIKQILGCTSLM' A
#
# COMPACT_ATOMS: atom_id res chain seq x y z
N MET A 1 2.64 -25.67 -0.16
CA MET A 1 3.30 -24.41 0.21
C MET A 1 2.55 -23.33 -0.54
N ILE A 2 1.90 -22.39 0.14
CA ILE A 2 1.14 -21.33 -0.54
C ILE A 2 2.17 -20.35 -1.10
N GLU A 3 2.59 -20.62 -2.32
CA GLU A 3 3.47 -19.76 -3.11
C GLU A 3 2.75 -18.44 -3.39
N GLY A 4 3.38 -17.36 -2.94
CA GLY A 4 3.19 -15.97 -3.36
C GLY A 4 1.78 -15.58 -3.78
N MET A 5 0.97 -15.08 -2.84
CA MET A 5 -0.22 -14.31 -3.16
C MET A 5 0.22 -12.96 -3.76
N GLN A 6 0.60 -12.98 -5.04
CA GLN A 6 0.86 -11.81 -5.86
C GLN A 6 -0.49 -11.12 -6.06
N TRP A 7 -0.78 -10.15 -5.19
CA TRP A 7 -1.93 -9.29 -5.39
C TRP A 7 -1.67 -8.46 -6.64
N ASN A 8 -2.33 -8.86 -7.73
CA ASN A 8 -2.46 -8.05 -8.94
C ASN A 8 -3.29 -6.82 -8.57
N ILE A 9 -2.64 -5.82 -7.96
CA ILE A 9 -3.16 -4.46 -7.77
C ILE A 9 -3.48 -3.82 -9.14
N GLY A 10 -3.05 -4.45 -10.24
CA GLY A 10 -3.22 -3.96 -11.59
C GLY A 10 -2.30 -2.77 -11.80
N ASN A 11 -2.81 -1.71 -12.43
CA ASN A 11 -2.02 -0.50 -12.69
C ASN A 11 -1.89 0.41 -11.45
N GLY A 12 -2.49 0.05 -10.30
CA GLY A 12 -2.44 0.87 -9.06
C GLY A 12 -3.13 2.24 -9.14
N SER A 13 -3.47 2.74 -10.34
CA SER A 13 -3.98 4.10 -10.58
C SER A 13 -5.44 4.29 -10.19
N THR A 14 -6.19 3.22 -9.96
CA THR A 14 -7.60 3.27 -9.53
C THR A 14 -7.80 2.84 -8.08
N VAL A 15 -6.79 2.20 -7.47
CA VAL A 15 -6.83 1.71 -6.10
C VAL A 15 -6.32 2.80 -5.18
N ARG A 16 -7.13 3.23 -4.21
CA ARG A 16 -6.70 4.25 -3.25
C ARG A 16 -5.80 3.60 -2.20
N PHE A 17 -4.61 4.16 -2.03
CA PHE A 17 -3.62 3.60 -1.11
C PHE A 17 -4.15 3.51 0.32
N TRP A 18 -4.89 4.53 0.78
CA TRP A 18 -5.37 4.59 2.16
C TRP A 18 -6.72 3.95 2.42
N SER A 19 -7.66 4.16 1.49
CA SER A 19 -9.07 3.86 1.73
C SER A 19 -9.52 2.52 1.15
N ASP A 20 -8.80 1.98 0.18
CA ASP A 20 -9.13 0.67 -0.38
C ASP A 20 -8.45 -0.46 0.39
N ASN A 21 -9.08 -1.61 0.33
CA ASN A 21 -8.65 -2.82 0.99
C ASN A 21 -7.85 -3.69 0.02
N TRP A 22 -6.62 -3.25 -0.26
CA TRP A 22 -5.71 -3.92 -1.19
C TRP A 22 -4.65 -4.76 -0.47
N LEU A 23 -4.60 -4.69 0.86
CA LEU A 23 -3.72 -5.51 1.67
C LEU A 23 -4.30 -6.92 1.85
N PRO A 24 -3.46 -7.97 1.86
CA PRO A 24 -3.90 -9.36 2.07
C PRO A 24 -4.64 -9.56 3.39
N SER A 25 -4.36 -8.72 4.40
CA SER A 25 -5.01 -8.78 5.71
C SER A 25 -6.46 -8.31 5.72
N GLY A 26 -6.99 -7.76 4.63
CA GLY A 26 -8.37 -7.30 4.65
C GLY A 26 -8.56 -6.00 5.44
N ILE A 27 -7.49 -5.23 5.66
CA ILE A 27 -7.52 -3.95 6.40
C ILE A 27 -7.19 -2.79 5.47
N THR A 28 -7.69 -1.61 5.80
CA THR A 28 -7.35 -0.36 5.10
C THR A 28 -6.26 0.38 5.86
N LEU A 29 -5.32 1.01 5.16
CA LEU A 29 -4.26 1.78 5.80
C LEU A 29 -4.80 2.95 6.62
N LYS A 30 -5.95 3.50 6.22
CA LYS A 30 -6.66 4.54 6.96
C LYS A 30 -7.13 4.10 8.35
N ASP A 31 -7.40 2.82 8.56
CA ASP A 31 -7.84 2.29 9.86
C ASP A 31 -6.67 2.07 10.83
N VAL A 32 -5.49 1.74 10.28
CA VAL A 32 -4.27 1.45 11.04
C VAL A 32 -3.30 2.64 11.14
N THR A 33 -3.60 3.75 10.45
CA THR A 33 -2.78 4.97 10.54
C THR A 33 -2.75 5.47 11.97
N MET A 34 -1.56 5.80 12.46
CA MET A 34 -1.38 6.35 13.81
C MET A 34 -1.57 7.87 13.84
N GLN A 35 -1.59 8.49 12.66
CA GLN A 35 -1.59 9.95 12.50
C GLN A 35 -2.68 10.38 11.51
N LEU A 36 -3.04 11.67 11.60
CA LEU A 36 -3.97 12.30 10.69
C LEU A 36 -3.33 12.39 9.29
N ILE A 37 -3.96 11.73 8.32
CA ILE A 37 -3.49 11.72 6.94
C ILE A 37 -3.98 12.99 6.25
N ASP A 38 -3.09 13.70 5.56
CA ASP A 38 -3.46 14.83 4.72
C ASP A 38 -4.53 14.42 3.70
N PRO A 39 -5.58 15.23 3.47
CA PRO A 39 -6.65 14.88 2.55
C PRO A 39 -6.15 14.64 1.11
N LEU A 40 -5.08 15.32 0.70
CA LEU A 40 -4.40 15.07 -0.57
C LEU A 40 -3.81 13.65 -0.62
N LEU A 41 -3.10 13.26 0.45
CA LEU A 41 -2.48 11.96 0.59
C LEU A 41 -3.53 10.84 0.73
N ALA A 42 -4.64 11.09 1.44
CA ALA A 42 -5.74 10.15 1.60
C ALA A 42 -6.43 9.80 0.27
N SER A 43 -6.38 10.71 -0.70
CA SER A 43 -6.86 10.50 -2.07
C SER A 43 -5.83 9.87 -3.00
N ALA A 44 -4.59 9.73 -2.55
CA ALA A 44 -3.51 9.18 -3.36
C ALA A 44 -3.71 7.70 -3.65
N THR A 45 -3.27 7.30 -4.85
CA THR A 45 -3.42 5.95 -5.35
C THR A 45 -2.16 5.12 -5.12
N VAL A 46 -2.30 3.80 -5.20
CA VAL A 46 -1.17 2.89 -4.94
C VAL A 46 -0.02 3.13 -5.91
N ASP A 47 -0.32 3.44 -7.16
CA ASP A 47 0.65 3.80 -8.21
C ASP A 47 1.52 5.00 -7.82
N GLN A 48 1.00 5.97 -7.08
CA GLN A 48 1.80 7.11 -6.61
C GLN A 48 2.88 6.71 -5.58
N PHE A 49 2.73 5.53 -4.96
CA PHE A 49 3.67 4.99 -3.98
C PHE A 49 4.42 3.77 -4.51
N SER A 50 4.28 3.41 -5.79
CA SER A 50 4.98 2.28 -6.41
C SER A 50 5.56 2.68 -7.76
N ASP A 51 6.82 2.37 -8.03
CA ASP A 51 7.53 2.79 -9.24
C ASP A 51 7.15 2.00 -10.51
N GLY A 52 6.01 1.29 -10.53
CA GLY A 52 5.60 0.37 -11.61
C GLY A 52 6.47 -0.90 -11.74
N ASN A 53 7.73 -0.83 -11.32
CA ASN A 53 8.71 -1.93 -11.30
C ASN A 53 8.66 -2.75 -10.00
N GLY A 54 7.55 -2.70 -9.26
CA GLY A 54 7.40 -3.41 -7.98
C GLY A 54 8.17 -2.82 -6.79
N ASN A 55 8.82 -1.66 -6.98
CA ASN A 55 9.50 -0.96 -5.91
C ASN A 55 8.55 0.04 -5.23
N TRP A 56 8.43 -0.08 -3.91
CA TRP A 56 7.58 0.80 -3.11
C TRP A 56 8.34 2.05 -2.64
N GLN A 57 7.76 3.23 -2.87
CA GLN A 57 8.28 4.54 -2.46
C GLN A 57 7.53 5.03 -1.20
N LEU A 58 7.67 4.30 -0.10
CA LEU A 58 6.94 4.60 1.15
C LEU A 58 7.63 5.62 2.05
N HIS A 59 8.75 6.22 1.62
CA HIS A 59 9.57 7.09 2.48
C HIS A 59 8.75 8.19 3.20
N SER A 60 7.75 8.75 2.51
CA SER A 60 6.89 9.80 3.04
C SER A 60 5.76 9.31 3.96
N VAL A 61 5.49 7.99 3.99
CA VAL A 61 4.36 7.38 4.73
C VAL A 61 4.80 6.34 5.75
N LEU A 62 6.10 6.03 5.82
CA LEU A 62 6.70 5.13 6.81
C LEU A 62 6.38 5.56 8.25
N ASP A 63 6.31 6.86 8.52
CA ASP A 63 6.01 7.40 9.85
C ASP A 63 4.50 7.37 10.19
N LEU A 64 3.65 7.25 9.17
CA LEU A 64 2.20 7.21 9.31
C LEU A 64 1.68 5.79 9.52
N ILE A 65 2.40 4.80 8.99
CA ILE A 65 1.98 3.39 8.93
C ILE A 65 2.83 2.57 9.90
N PRO A 66 2.22 1.72 10.75
CA PRO A 66 2.97 0.87 11.66
C PRO A 66 3.81 -0.18 10.91
N ASP A 67 4.98 -0.49 11.48
CA ASP A 67 6.02 -1.37 10.89
C ASP A 67 5.49 -2.74 10.41
N HIS A 68 4.55 -3.33 11.15
CA HIS A 68 3.96 -4.62 10.78
C HIS A 68 3.19 -4.56 9.45
N VAL A 69 2.59 -3.42 9.12
CA VAL A 69 1.87 -3.22 7.86
C VAL A 69 2.82 -2.87 6.73
N ILE A 70 3.85 -2.06 7.01
CA ILE A 70 4.94 -1.79 6.05
C ILE A 70 5.57 -3.11 5.57
N LYS A 71 5.82 -4.05 6.49
CA LYS A 71 6.32 -5.39 6.15
C LYS A 71 5.38 -6.17 5.23
N GLN A 72 4.07 -6.01 5.36
CA GLN A 72 3.12 -6.62 4.43
C GLN A 72 3.18 -5.98 3.05
N ILE A 73 3.24 -4.65 2.98
CA ILE A 73 3.35 -3.92 1.70
C ILE A 73 4.62 -4.31 0.97
N LEU A 74 5.77 -4.30 1.66
CA LEU A 74 7.05 -4.70 1.09
C LEU A 74 7.10 -6.19 0.69
N GLY A 75 6.29 -7.02 1.36
CA GLY A 75 6.08 -8.42 0.99
C GLY A 75 5.17 -8.61 -0.23
N CYS A 76 4.38 -7.60 -0.59
CA CYS A 76 3.60 -7.56 -1.83
C CYS A 76 4.49 -7.04 -2.97
N THR A 77 5.17 -7.93 -3.69
CA THR A 77 5.89 -7.57 -4.91
C THR A 77 4.89 -7.30 -6.03
N SER A 78 4.82 -6.09 -6.57
CA SER A 78 4.06 -5.80 -7.80
C SER A 78 4.91 -6.20 -9.00
N LEU A 79 4.70 -7.41 -9.53
CA LEU A 79 5.36 -7.87 -10.76
C LEU A 79 4.61 -7.30 -11.97
N MET A 80 5.27 -6.42 -12.73
CA MET A 80 5.01 -6.22 -14.16
C MET A 80 5.73 -7.29 -14.98
#